data_AF-A0A4D6HBV1-F1
#
_entry.id   AF-A0A4D6HBV1-F1
#
_cell.length_a   1.000
_cell.length_b   1.000
_cell.length_c   1.000
_cell.angle_alpha   90.00
_cell.angle_beta   90.00
_cell.angle_gamma   90.00
#
_symmetry.space_group_name_H-M   'P 1'
#
loop_
_entity.id
_entity.type
_entity.pdbx_description
1 polymer ?
#
loop_
_entity_poly.entity_id
_entity_poly.type
_entity_poly.pdbx_seq_one_letter_code
_entity_poly.pdbx_strand_id
1 'polypeptide(L)' 'MADRSQYKEALPHYAAAILLMFGALGLVNILFGDVGFAIEAVIAIVVATVYFMAVRWLGYAPRMWQ' A
#
# COMPACT_ATOMS: atom_id res chain seq x y z
N MET A 1 -10.15 -2.67 -21.51
CA MET A 1 -9.21 -1.54 -21.32
C MET A 1 -9.81 -0.63 -20.26
N ALA A 2 -9.06 -0.31 -19.21
CA ALA A 2 -9.58 0.59 -18.19
C ALA A 2 -9.78 2.00 -18.77
N ASP A 3 -10.87 2.65 -18.39
CA ASP A 3 -11.14 4.03 -18.81
C ASP A 3 -10.30 5.02 -17.99
N ARG A 4 -10.05 6.21 -18.53
CA ARG A 4 -9.33 7.31 -17.85
C ARG A 4 -9.94 7.64 -16.49
N SER A 5 -11.25 7.48 -16.33
CA SER A 5 -11.96 7.66 -15.06
C SER A 5 -11.53 6.63 -14.00
N GLN A 6 -11.34 5.37 -14.38
CA GLN A 6 -10.91 4.29 -13.48
C GLN A 6 -9.45 4.49 -13.02
N TYR A 7 -8.58 4.97 -13.90
CA TYR A 7 -7.20 5.31 -13.51
C TYR A 7 -7.15 6.47 -12.51
N LYS A 8 -7.96 7.52 -12.72
CA LYS A 8 -8.04 8.64 -11.77
C LYS A 8 -8.56 8.22 -10.40
N GLU A 9 -9.48 7.25 -10.36
CA GLU A 9 -10.02 6.68 -9.14
C GLU A 9 -8.97 5.85 -8.39
N ALA A 10 -8.14 5.08 -9.10
CA ALA A 10 -7.10 4.26 -8.47
C ALA A 10 -5.84 5.07 -8.05
N LEU A 11 -5.56 6.20 -8.71
CA LEU A 11 -4.40 7.05 -8.45
C LEU A 11 -4.21 7.42 -6.96
N PRO A 12 -5.23 7.94 -6.25
CA PRO A 12 -5.09 8.26 -4.83
C PRO A 12 -4.81 7.01 -3.97
N HIS A 13 -5.34 5.85 -4.36
CA HIS A 13 -5.07 4.61 -3.62
C HIS A 13 -3.64 4.12 -3.77
N TYR A 14 -3.04 4.26 -4.96
CA TYR A 14 -1.63 3.97 -5.15
C TYR A 14 -0.74 4.96 -4.40
N ALA A 15 -1.08 6.25 -4.41
CA ALA A 15 -0.38 7.25 -3.62
C ALA A 15 -0.43 6.92 -2.11
N ALA A 16 -1.62 6.56 -1.59
CA ALA A 16 -1.78 6.15 -0.20
C ALA A 16 -0.99 4.86 0.12
N ALA A 17 -1.02 3.84 -0.75
CA ALA A 17 -0.25 2.62 -0.56
C ALA A 17 1.27 2.88 -0.51
N ILE A 18 1.76 3.75 -1.40
CA ILE A 18 3.16 4.18 -1.41
C ILE A 18 3.51 4.88 -0.10
N LEU A 19 2.70 5.85 0.34
CA LEU A 19 2.92 6.56 1.59
C LEU A 19 2.90 5.63 2.81
N LEU A 20 1.97 4.67 2.85
CA LEU A 20 1.91 3.67 3.92
C LEU A 20 3.14 2.77 3.92
N MET A 21 3.60 2.33 2.74
CA MET A 21 4.74 1.44 2.62
C MET A 21 6.04 2.12 3.06
N PHE A 22 6.34 3.31 2.52
CA PHE A 22 7.52 4.07 2.95
C PHE A 22 7.41 4.56 4.39
N GLY A 23 6.20 4.93 4.84
CA GLY A 23 5.96 5.32 6.22
C GLY A 23 6.23 4.18 7.20
N ALA A 24 5.77 2.96 6.89
CA ALA A 24 6.00 1.78 7.72
C ALA A 24 7.48 1.39 7.75
N LEU A 25 8.13 1.33 6.58
CA LEU A 25 9.57 1.03 6.50
C LEU A 25 10.41 2.09 7.21
N GLY A 26 10.11 3.36 6.99
CA GLY A 26 10.78 4.48 7.66
C GLY A 26 10.59 4.44 9.18
N LEU A 27 9.38 4.12 9.66
CA LEU A 27 9.11 3.98 11.08
C LEU A 27 9.91 2.81 11.69
N VAL A 28 9.95 1.66 11.01
CA VAL A 28 10.76 0.51 11.46
C VAL A 28 12.23 0.88 11.51
N ASN A 29 12.75 1.56 10.48
CA ASN A 29 14.14 2.00 10.46
C ASN A 29 14.46 3.02 11.57
N ILE A 30 13.55 3.94 11.88
CA ILE A 30 13.71 4.88 12.99
C ILE A 30 13.75 4.17 14.36
N LEU A 31 12.93 3.14 14.54
CA LEU A 31 12.77 2.45 15.82
C LEU A 31 13.81 1.35 16.06
N PHE A 32 14.18 0.62 15.01
CA PHE A 32 15.00 -0.60 15.08
C PHE A 32 16.32 -0.48 14.31
N GLY A 33 16.53 0.60 13.55
CA GLY A 33 17.69 0.76 12.67
C GLY A 33 17.58 -0.10 11.41
N ASP A 34 18.73 -0.46 10.84
CA ASP A 34 18.82 -1.32 9.67
C ASP A 34 18.39 -2.76 10.04
N VAL A 35 17.22 -3.17 9.55
CA VAL A 35 16.65 -4.51 9.75
C VAL A 35 16.96 -5.46 8.59
N GLY A 36 17.64 -4.98 7.55
CA GLY A 36 17.98 -5.75 6.35
C GLY A 36 16.81 -6.01 5.40
N PHE A 37 17.15 -6.24 4.14
CA PHE A 37 16.21 -6.33 3.02
C PHE A 37 15.10 -7.37 3.20
N ALA A 38 15.40 -8.54 3.81
CA ALA A 38 14.41 -9.60 3.97
C ALA A 38 13.24 -9.16 4.87
N ILE A 39 13.54 -8.44 5.97
CA ILE A 39 12.52 -7.94 6.89
C ILE A 39 11.74 -6.81 6.22
N GLU A 40 12.42 -5.89 5.52
CA GLU A 40 11.76 -4.82 4.76
C GLU A 40 10.79 -5.37 3.69
N ALA A 41 11.20 -6.41 2.97
CA ALA A 41 10.35 -7.08 1.97
C ALA A 41 9.09 -7.69 2.61
N VAL A 42 9.23 -8.34 3.77
CA VAL A 42 8.09 -8.88 4.52
C VAL A 42 7.15 -7.75 4.96
N ILE A 43 7.68 -6.65 5.49
CA ILE A 43 6.89 -5.49 5.88
C ILE A 43 6.13 -4.92 4.68
N ALA A 44 6.80 -4.75 3.54
CA ALA A 44 6.18 -4.25 2.31
C ALA A 44 5.00 -5.14 1.86
N ILE A 45 5.18 -6.47 1.86
CA ILE A 45 4.12 -7.43 1.51
C ILE A 45 2.95 -7.34 2.49
N VAL A 46 3.24 -7.25 3.79
CA VAL A 46 2.20 -7.14 4.83
C VAL A 46 1.42 -5.84 4.66
N VAL A 47 2.10 -4.70 4.50
CA VAL A 47 1.45 -3.39 4.31
C VAL A 47 0.58 -3.39 3.07
N ALA A 48 1.09 -3.87 1.94
CA ALA A 48 0.32 -3.94 0.69
C ALA A 48 -0.94 -4.81 0.84
N THR A 49 -0.79 -5.99 1.47
CA THR A 49 -1.89 -6.94 1.68
C THR A 49 -2.94 -6.39 2.63
N VAL A 50 -2.51 -5.86 3.78
CA VAL A 50 -3.40 -5.26 4.78
C VAL A 50 -4.14 -4.07 4.20
N TYR A 51 -3.45 -3.18 3.48
CA TYR A 51 -4.09 -2.04 2.84
C TYR A 51 -5.13 -2.47 1.80
N PHE A 52 -4.79 -3.42 0.92
CA PHE A 52 -5.71 -3.95 -0.07
C PHE A 52 -6.96 -4.56 0.59
N MET A 53 -6.78 -5.40 1.60
CA MET A 53 -7.89 -6.01 2.34
C MET A 53 -8.74 -4.96 3.06
N ALA A 54 -8.11 -3.97 3.71
CA ALA A 54 -8.81 -2.91 4.43
C ALA A 54 -9.67 -2.06 3.49
N VAL A 55 -9.12 -1.63 2.35
CA VAL A 55 -9.84 -0.83 1.35
C VAL A 55 -11.03 -1.60 0.77
N ARG A 56 -10.85 -2.91 0.49
CA ARG A 56 -11.93 -3.78 0.00
C ARG A 56 -13.01 -3.98 1.06
N TRP A 57 -12.63 -4.22 2.30
CA TRP A 57 -13.56 -4.43 3.41
C TRP A 57 -14.38 -3.19 3.73
N LEU A 58 -13.78 -2.00 3.64
CA LEU A 58 -14.44 -0.71 3.86
C LEU A 58 -15.30 -0.26 2.67
N GLY A 59 -15.30 -1.01 1.56
CA GLY A 59 -16.08 -0.65 0.36
C GLY A 59 -15.50 0.52 -0.45
N TYR A 60 -14.25 0.91 -0.19
CA TYR A 60 -13.55 1.98 -0.92
C TYR A 60 -12.65 1.45 -2.04
N ALA A 61 -12.73 0.17 -2.38
CA ALA A 61 -11.91 -0.39 -3.46
C ALA A 61 -12.25 0.26 -4.80
N PRO A 62 -11.24 0.80 -5.52
CA PRO A 62 -11.46 1.36 -6.83
C PRO A 62 -11.96 0.27 -7.76
N ARG A 63 -12.83 0.62 -8.71
CA ARG A 63 -13.46 -0.33 -9.64
C ARG A 63 -12.47 -1.21 -10.41
N MET A 64 -11.23 -0.75 -10.60
CA MET A 64 -10.16 -1.52 -11.25
C MET A 64 -9.65 -2.71 -10.42
N TRP A 65 -9.94 -2.75 -9.12
CA TRP A 65 -9.53 -3.82 -8.19
C TRP A 65 -10.65 -4.82 -7.88
N GLN A 66 -11.83 -4.61 -8.47
CA GLN A 66 -12.93 -5.58 -8.46
C GLN A 66 -12.63 -6.71 -9.44
#